data_AF-A0A2E1I3J3-F1
#
_entry.id   AF-A0A2E1I3J3-F1
#
_cell.length_a   1.000
_cell.length_b   1.000
_cell.length_c   1.000
_cell.angle_alpha   90.00
_cell.angle_beta   90.00
_cell.angle_gamma   90.00
#
_symmetry.space_group_name_H-M   'P 1'
#
loop_
_entity.id
_entity.type
_entity.pdbx_description
1 polymer ?
#
loop_
_entity_poly.entity_id
_entity_poly.type
_entity_poly.pdbx_seq_one_letter_code
_entity_poly.pdbx_strand_id
1 'polypeptide(L)'
;MFYAFLKLQWKSFFRGESVGANVMTKIFKWFWIVYFSFITPMLGLITYKVLKEDFEIEDPFLFLNKNLIYVFAYWIVMRYFIQPVPVISIKPLLLTPISKTKIVRDTLGKSIFSFFNIVAFFYLIPLSLDLIEEGYNANQLIGWSLAIVAFVYITNYLNFLLNNNDKLLYTIGATLAGIKLLEYYSIFDFTFYSGSFFYSFYANPIYSILPWLFLVWIYFYVFKFFKNGLYIDTGLKKKADEAKIDDFSWLDRFGKTSIFLKNDLRLIKRS
;
A
#
# COMPACT_ATOMS: atom_id res chain seq x y z
N MET A 1 0.60 2.78 -26.69
CA MET A 1 0.75 3.82 -25.64
C MET A 1 1.23 3.26 -24.31
N PHE A 2 0.61 2.21 -23.76
CA PHE A 2 1.11 1.53 -22.54
C PHE A 2 2.58 1.08 -22.68
N TYR A 3 2.93 0.43 -23.79
CA TYR A 3 4.31 0.11 -24.13
C TYR A 3 5.26 1.32 -24.21
N ALA A 4 4.76 2.48 -24.68
CA ALA A 4 5.56 3.70 -24.74
C ALA A 4 5.82 4.25 -23.32
N PHE A 5 4.82 4.21 -22.42
CA PHE A 5 5.01 4.55 -21.01
C PHE A 5 5.98 3.59 -20.30
N LEU A 6 5.85 2.28 -20.52
CA LEU A 6 6.80 1.30 -19.99
C LEU A 6 8.22 1.55 -20.51
N LYS A 7 8.38 1.84 -21.81
CA LYS A 7 9.68 2.19 -22.41
C LYS A 7 10.26 3.48 -21.82
N LEU A 8 9.43 4.50 -21.58
CA LEU A 8 9.86 5.74 -20.93
C LEU A 8 10.24 5.51 -19.47
N GLN A 9 9.55 4.62 -18.75
CA GLN A 9 9.91 4.24 -17.38
C GLN A 9 11.21 3.45 -17.31
N TRP A 10 11.40 2.49 -18.22
CA TRP A 10 12.67 1.78 -18.34
C TRP A 10 13.80 2.78 -18.60
N LYS A 11 13.61 3.67 -19.58
CA LYS A 11 14.58 4.74 -19.87
C LYS A 11 14.78 5.68 -18.69
N SER A 12 13.76 6.09 -17.94
CA SER A 12 13.91 6.98 -16.79
C SER A 12 14.63 6.32 -15.61
N PHE A 13 14.47 5.00 -15.44
CA PHE A 13 15.21 4.22 -14.46
C PHE A 13 16.73 4.25 -14.72
N PHE A 14 17.12 4.26 -16.00
CA PHE A 14 18.52 4.35 -16.43
C PHE A 14 19.01 5.77 -16.76
N ARG A 15 18.14 6.79 -16.86
CA ARG A 15 18.50 8.16 -17.29
C ARG A 15 18.17 9.29 -16.31
N GLY A 16 17.38 9.06 -15.26
CA GLY A 16 17.06 10.11 -14.29
C GLY A 16 18.29 10.61 -13.54
N GLU A 17 18.23 11.81 -12.94
CA GLU A 17 19.30 12.47 -12.13
C GLU A 17 19.98 11.57 -11.06
N SER A 18 19.47 10.36 -10.82
CA SER A 18 19.94 9.34 -9.88
C SER A 18 20.94 8.31 -10.44
N VAL A 19 21.38 8.38 -11.70
CA VAL A 19 22.45 7.48 -12.19
C VAL A 19 23.75 7.73 -11.42
N GLY A 20 24.07 8.99 -11.11
CA GLY A 20 25.25 9.36 -10.31
C GLY A 20 24.99 9.48 -8.80
N ALA A 21 23.75 9.75 -8.38
CA ALA A 21 23.52 10.26 -7.02
C ALA A 21 22.99 9.26 -5.98
N ASN A 22 22.64 8.00 -6.28
CA ASN A 22 22.23 7.06 -5.23
C ASN A 22 22.25 5.58 -5.66
N VAL A 23 23.44 5.06 -6.01
CA VAL A 23 23.68 3.60 -6.17
C VAL A 23 23.17 2.84 -4.94
N MET A 24 23.37 3.40 -3.74
CA MET A 24 22.86 2.87 -2.47
C MET A 24 21.34 2.67 -2.48
N THR A 25 20.54 3.66 -2.88
CA THR A 25 19.08 3.52 -2.96
C THR A 25 18.64 2.46 -3.97
N LYS A 26 19.37 2.31 -5.09
CA LYS A 26 19.09 1.25 -6.07
C LYS A 26 19.39 -0.14 -5.49
N ILE A 27 20.53 -0.29 -4.80
CA ILE A 27 20.90 -1.52 -4.10
C ILE A 27 19.85 -1.87 -3.05
N PHE A 28 19.49 -0.93 -2.17
CA PHE A 28 18.46 -1.15 -1.15
C PHE A 28 17.12 -1.56 -1.76
N LYS A 29 16.71 -0.92 -2.85
CA LYS A 29 15.46 -1.27 -3.54
C LYS A 29 15.48 -2.71 -4.07
N TRP A 30 16.56 -3.11 -4.74
CA TRP A 30 16.70 -4.49 -5.26
C TRP A 30 16.85 -5.51 -4.14
N PHE A 31 17.61 -5.19 -3.10
CA PHE A 31 17.74 -6.02 -1.90
C PHE A 31 16.37 -6.34 -1.31
N TRP A 32 15.53 -5.32 -1.06
CA TRP A 32 14.19 -5.55 -0.53
C TRP A 32 13.31 -6.38 -1.46
N ILE A 33 13.38 -6.16 -2.79
CA ILE A 33 12.63 -6.97 -3.75
C ILE A 33 13.03 -8.45 -3.65
N VAL A 34 14.33 -8.74 -3.68
CA VAL A 34 14.84 -10.12 -3.59
C VAL A 34 14.51 -10.73 -2.23
N TYR A 35 14.77 -10.00 -1.14
CA TYR A 35 14.48 -10.41 0.22
C TYR A 35 13.00 -10.80 0.38
N PHE A 36 12.08 -9.91 -0.02
CA PHE A 36 10.65 -10.17 0.09
C PHE A 36 10.15 -11.25 -0.87
N SER A 37 10.78 -11.42 -2.03
CA SER A 37 10.45 -12.50 -2.96
C SER A 37 10.78 -13.89 -2.41
N PHE A 38 11.73 -14.00 -1.49
CA PHE A 38 12.10 -15.26 -0.86
C PHE A 38 11.38 -15.49 0.47
N ILE A 39 11.36 -14.48 1.36
CA ILE A 39 10.77 -14.64 2.69
C ILE A 39 9.25 -14.78 2.64
N THR A 40 8.55 -14.10 1.72
CA THR A 40 7.09 -14.11 1.70
C THR A 40 6.52 -15.48 1.32
N PRO A 41 7.04 -16.17 0.28
CA PRO A 41 6.65 -17.55 0.02
C PRO A 41 6.98 -18.52 1.15
N MET A 42 8.15 -18.35 1.76
CA MET A 42 8.55 -19.17 2.92
C MET A 42 7.58 -19.00 4.08
N LEU A 43 7.17 -17.75 4.38
CA LEU A 43 6.12 -17.47 5.35
C LEU A 43 4.81 -18.18 5.00
N GLY A 44 4.40 -18.15 3.73
CA GLY A 44 3.21 -18.87 3.28
C GLY A 44 3.24 -20.36 3.59
N LEU A 45 4.36 -21.03 3.32
CA LEU A 45 4.55 -22.47 3.58
C LEU A 45 4.62 -22.85 5.06
N ILE A 46 5.24 -22.01 5.89
CA ILE A 46 5.40 -22.35 7.32
C ILE A 46 4.20 -21.93 8.17
N THR A 47 3.31 -21.06 7.65
CA THR A 47 2.25 -20.44 8.47
C THR A 47 1.35 -21.48 9.12
N TYR A 48 0.81 -22.42 8.35
CA TYR A 48 -0.11 -23.41 8.92
C TYR A 48 0.59 -24.29 9.96
N LYS A 49 1.79 -24.79 9.62
CA LYS A 49 2.61 -25.62 10.51
C LYS A 49 2.92 -24.91 11.84
N VAL A 50 3.40 -23.67 11.78
CA VAL A 50 3.72 -22.88 12.98
C VAL A 50 2.47 -22.65 13.83
N LEU A 51 1.33 -22.35 13.22
CA LEU A 51 0.07 -22.17 13.96
C LEU A 51 -0.39 -23.47 14.64
N LYS A 52 -0.23 -24.63 13.98
CA LYS A 52 -0.65 -25.93 14.50
C LYS A 52 0.31 -26.48 15.56
N GLU A 53 1.61 -26.43 15.31
CA GLU A 53 2.65 -27.06 16.14
C GLU A 53 3.18 -26.14 17.24
N ASP A 54 3.52 -24.88 16.92
CA ASP A 54 4.15 -23.98 17.90
C ASP A 54 3.12 -23.22 18.76
N PHE A 55 1.97 -22.89 18.16
CA PHE A 55 0.88 -22.17 18.85
C PHE A 55 -0.27 -23.08 19.30
N GLU A 56 -0.18 -24.38 19.05
CA GLU A 56 -1.17 -25.39 19.46
C GLU A 56 -2.62 -25.07 19.04
N ILE A 57 -2.79 -24.44 17.86
CA ILE A 57 -4.11 -24.06 17.35
C ILE A 57 -4.75 -25.26 16.63
N GLU A 58 -5.91 -25.70 17.12
CA GLU A 58 -6.66 -26.85 16.56
C GLU A 58 -7.00 -26.69 15.07
N ASP A 59 -7.53 -25.54 14.66
CA ASP A 59 -7.86 -25.21 13.27
C ASP A 59 -7.14 -23.92 12.83
N PRO A 60 -5.90 -24.05 12.30
CA PRO A 60 -5.13 -22.92 11.81
C PRO A 60 -5.85 -22.12 10.72
N PHE A 61 -6.61 -22.78 9.84
CA PHE A 61 -7.28 -22.10 8.74
C PHE A 61 -8.45 -21.24 9.26
N LEU A 62 -9.24 -21.76 10.19
CA LEU A 62 -10.29 -20.97 10.84
C LEU A 62 -9.68 -19.80 11.63
N PHE A 63 -8.55 -20.03 12.32
CA PHE A 63 -7.83 -18.97 13.01
C PHE A 63 -7.34 -17.87 12.06
N LEU A 64 -6.80 -18.23 10.89
CA LEU A 64 -6.42 -17.27 9.86
C LEU A 64 -7.64 -16.42 9.44
N ASN A 65 -8.78 -17.06 9.14
CA ASN A 65 -10.01 -16.36 8.76
C ASN A 65 -10.52 -15.39 9.83
N LYS A 66 -10.45 -15.79 11.11
CA LYS A 66 -10.79 -14.92 12.26
C LYS A 66 -9.94 -13.66 12.33
N ASN A 67 -8.66 -13.76 11.97
CA ASN A 67 -7.70 -12.66 12.08
C ASN A 67 -7.54 -11.80 10.81
N LEU A 68 -8.13 -12.19 9.68
CA LEU A 68 -8.00 -11.47 8.41
C LEU A 68 -8.45 -10.00 8.49
N ILE A 69 -9.44 -9.67 9.33
CA ILE A 69 -9.85 -8.27 9.55
C ILE A 69 -8.69 -7.40 10.07
N TYR A 70 -7.88 -7.94 10.99
CA TYR A 70 -6.71 -7.27 11.54
C TYR A 70 -5.57 -7.21 10.53
N VAL A 71 -5.37 -8.29 9.77
CA VAL A 71 -4.39 -8.32 8.68
C VAL A 71 -4.70 -7.21 7.68
N PHE A 72 -5.95 -7.07 7.21
CA PHE A 72 -6.33 -6.02 6.26
C PHE A 72 -6.28 -4.61 6.86
N ALA A 73 -6.63 -4.45 8.13
CA ALA A 73 -6.49 -3.19 8.84
C ALA A 73 -5.03 -2.73 8.86
N TYR A 74 -4.12 -3.61 9.28
CA TYR A 74 -2.68 -3.34 9.25
C TYR A 74 -2.17 -3.13 7.82
N TRP A 75 -2.69 -3.88 6.85
CA TRP A 75 -2.36 -3.74 5.44
C TRP A 75 -2.66 -2.34 4.90
N ILE A 76 -3.81 -1.76 5.27
CA ILE A 76 -4.19 -0.39 4.90
C ILE A 76 -3.22 0.62 5.52
N VAL A 77 -2.94 0.49 6.81
CA VAL A 77 -2.04 1.40 7.55
C VAL A 77 -0.63 1.37 6.96
N MET A 78 -0.07 0.17 6.78
CA MET A 78 1.27 0.00 6.19
C MET A 78 1.35 0.54 4.77
N ARG A 79 0.33 0.25 3.96
CA ARG A 79 0.27 0.76 2.59
C ARG A 79 0.21 2.28 2.55
N TYR A 80 -0.51 2.92 3.47
CA TYR A 80 -0.57 4.37 3.54
C TYR A 80 0.79 5.01 3.78
N PHE A 81 1.57 4.50 4.74
CA PHE A 81 2.89 5.07 5.06
C PHE A 81 3.97 4.71 4.02
N ILE A 82 3.95 3.49 3.49
CA ILE A 82 5.04 2.97 2.65
C ILE A 82 4.79 3.20 1.15
N GLN A 83 3.53 3.17 0.70
CA GLN A 83 3.17 3.31 -0.72
C GLN A 83 2.61 4.70 -1.01
N PRO A 84 3.47 5.73 -1.24
CA PRO A 84 3.00 7.05 -1.63
C PRO A 84 2.29 6.97 -2.98
N VAL A 85 1.23 7.77 -3.13
CA VAL A 85 0.45 7.76 -4.36
C VAL A 85 1.28 8.38 -5.50
N PRO A 86 1.29 7.76 -6.70
CA PRO A 86 2.09 8.22 -7.84
C PRO A 86 1.69 9.59 -8.44
N VAL A 87 0.92 10.43 -7.72
CA VAL A 87 0.47 11.78 -8.12
C VAL A 87 1.63 12.68 -8.55
N ILE A 88 2.76 12.60 -7.85
CA ILE A 88 3.90 13.51 -8.02
C ILE A 88 4.52 13.36 -9.43
N SER A 89 4.40 12.18 -10.04
CA SER A 89 4.91 11.89 -11.39
C SER A 89 3.97 12.33 -12.53
N ILE A 90 2.75 12.74 -12.21
CA ILE A 90 1.69 12.97 -13.20
C ILE A 90 1.61 14.44 -13.64
N LYS A 91 2.00 15.38 -12.78
CA LYS A 91 1.90 16.82 -13.09
C LYS A 91 2.60 17.21 -14.40
N PRO A 92 3.81 16.73 -14.72
CA PRO A 92 4.45 17.03 -16.00
C PRO A 92 3.66 16.49 -17.22
N LEU A 93 2.94 15.38 -17.05
CA LEU A 93 2.13 14.79 -18.12
C LEU A 93 0.89 15.64 -18.44
N LEU A 94 0.40 16.46 -17.50
CA LEU A 94 -0.71 17.40 -17.76
C LEU A 94 -0.35 18.49 -18.77
N LEU A 95 0.93 18.81 -18.93
CA LEU A 95 1.42 19.78 -19.92
C LEU A 95 1.59 19.18 -21.32
N THR A 96 1.46 17.86 -21.44
CA THR A 96 1.57 17.14 -22.72
C THR A 96 0.19 17.00 -23.36
N PRO A 97 0.08 16.75 -24.69
CA PRO A 97 -1.21 16.55 -25.37
C PRO A 97 -1.91 15.22 -25.01
N ILE A 98 -1.60 14.62 -23.86
CA ILE A 98 -2.18 13.38 -23.37
C ILE A 98 -3.42 13.71 -22.54
N SER A 99 -4.55 13.06 -22.85
CA SER A 99 -5.80 13.27 -22.10
C SER A 99 -5.70 12.81 -20.64
N LYS A 100 -6.34 13.55 -19.73
CA LYS A 100 -6.42 13.22 -18.28
C LYS A 100 -6.88 11.77 -18.05
N THR A 101 -7.86 11.30 -18.83
CA THR A 101 -8.36 9.91 -18.81
C THR A 101 -7.24 8.89 -18.98
N LYS A 102 -6.34 9.09 -19.95
CA LYS A 102 -5.23 8.16 -20.23
C LYS A 102 -4.21 8.18 -19.11
N ILE A 103 -3.90 9.36 -18.60
CA ILE A 103 -2.98 9.57 -17.48
C ILE A 103 -3.47 8.86 -16.21
N VAL A 104 -4.73 9.07 -15.83
CA VAL A 104 -5.32 8.46 -14.63
C VAL A 104 -5.39 6.94 -14.79
N ARG A 105 -5.79 6.44 -15.97
CA ARG A 105 -5.84 4.99 -16.23
C ARG A 105 -4.46 4.33 -16.14
N ASP A 106 -3.44 4.97 -16.69
CA ASP A 106 -2.06 4.48 -16.61
C ASP A 106 -1.55 4.47 -15.15
N THR A 107 -1.89 5.50 -14.39
CA THR A 107 -1.54 5.63 -12.97
C THR A 107 -2.18 4.53 -12.12
N LEU A 108 -3.51 4.34 -12.26
CA LEU A 108 -4.22 3.29 -11.53
C LEU A 108 -3.78 1.89 -12.00
N GLY A 109 -3.56 1.69 -13.30
CA GLY A 109 -3.07 0.42 -13.85
C GLY A 109 -1.70 0.03 -13.31
N LYS A 110 -0.78 1.00 -13.14
CA LYS A 110 0.54 0.74 -12.52
C LYS A 110 0.45 0.24 -11.08
N SER A 111 -0.58 0.67 -10.35
CA SER A 111 -0.77 0.26 -8.96
C SER A 111 -1.16 -1.21 -8.80
N ILE A 112 -1.70 -1.83 -9.85
CA ILE A 112 -2.05 -3.26 -9.86
C ILE A 112 -0.80 -4.08 -9.56
N PHE A 113 0.33 -3.74 -10.17
CA PHE A 113 1.63 -4.39 -9.95
C PHE A 113 2.47 -3.70 -8.85
N SER A 114 1.81 -3.08 -7.87
CA SER A 114 2.52 -2.54 -6.71
C SER A 114 3.12 -3.66 -5.85
N PHE A 115 4.20 -3.34 -5.12
CA PHE A 115 4.88 -4.27 -4.22
C PHE A 115 3.91 -4.98 -3.28
N PHE A 116 3.04 -4.24 -2.59
CA PHE A 116 2.04 -4.82 -1.68
C PHE A 116 1.13 -5.83 -2.39
N ASN A 117 0.62 -5.52 -3.58
CA ASN A 117 -0.26 -6.47 -4.28
C ASN A 117 0.48 -7.75 -4.66
N ILE A 118 1.72 -7.65 -5.13
CA ILE A 118 2.53 -8.82 -5.53
C ILE A 118 2.89 -9.67 -4.31
N VAL A 119 3.27 -9.05 -3.19
CA VAL A 119 3.58 -9.76 -1.93
C VAL A 119 2.40 -10.62 -1.47
N ALA A 120 1.17 -10.12 -1.61
CA ALA A 120 0.00 -10.93 -1.27
C ALA A 120 -0.11 -12.23 -2.09
N PHE A 121 0.21 -12.20 -3.39
CA PHE A 121 0.25 -13.43 -4.20
C PHE A 121 1.37 -14.37 -3.76
N PHE A 122 2.56 -13.82 -3.47
CA PHE A 122 3.68 -14.63 -2.98
C PHE A 122 3.41 -15.30 -1.65
N TYR A 123 2.55 -14.73 -0.81
CA TYR A 123 2.12 -15.36 0.44
C TYR A 123 0.98 -16.37 0.21
N LEU A 124 -0.04 -15.98 -0.55
CA LEU A 124 -1.25 -16.78 -0.73
C LEU A 124 -1.03 -18.05 -1.54
N ILE A 125 -0.20 -18.00 -2.59
CA ILE A 125 0.00 -19.18 -3.45
C ILE A 125 0.61 -20.33 -2.64
N PRO A 126 1.72 -20.16 -1.91
CA PRO A 126 2.31 -21.24 -1.14
C PRO A 126 1.44 -21.67 0.05
N LEU A 127 0.80 -20.72 0.74
CA LEU A 127 -0.15 -21.04 1.80
C LEU A 127 -1.30 -21.93 1.29
N SER A 128 -1.86 -21.61 0.13
CA SER A 128 -2.94 -22.41 -0.46
C SER A 128 -2.47 -23.81 -0.89
N LEU A 129 -1.20 -23.98 -1.30
CA LEU A 129 -0.64 -25.31 -1.58
C LEU A 129 -0.53 -26.14 -0.30
N ASP A 130 0.02 -25.55 0.76
CA ASP A 130 0.17 -26.18 2.07
C ASP A 130 -1.20 -26.58 2.66
N LEU A 131 -2.22 -25.72 2.54
CA LEU A 131 -3.60 -26.05 2.93
C LEU A 131 -4.19 -27.20 2.11
N ILE A 132 -3.83 -27.36 0.82
CA ILE A 132 -4.29 -28.51 0.02
C ILE A 132 -3.67 -29.80 0.56
N GLU A 133 -2.38 -29.78 0.92
CA GLU A 133 -1.68 -30.93 1.50
C GLU A 133 -2.29 -31.35 2.84
N GLU A 134 -2.77 -30.39 3.63
CA GLU A 134 -3.47 -30.59 4.89
C GLU A 134 -4.95 -31.03 4.74
N GLY A 135 -5.44 -31.21 3.51
CA GLY A 135 -6.74 -31.80 3.22
C GLY A 135 -7.88 -30.83 2.90
N TYR A 136 -7.60 -29.52 2.78
CA TYR A 136 -8.61 -28.56 2.33
C TYR A 136 -8.88 -28.69 0.83
N ASN A 137 -10.13 -28.43 0.42
CA ASN A 137 -10.54 -28.62 -0.97
C ASN A 137 -9.96 -27.50 -1.87
N ALA A 138 -9.22 -27.89 -2.91
CA ALA A 138 -8.56 -26.95 -3.83
C ALA A 138 -9.54 -25.98 -4.52
N ASN A 139 -10.72 -26.44 -4.96
CA ASN A 139 -11.70 -25.57 -5.61
C ASN A 139 -12.25 -24.52 -4.63
N GLN A 140 -12.43 -24.90 -3.37
CA GLN A 140 -12.89 -24.00 -2.32
C GLN A 140 -11.82 -22.95 -1.95
N LEU A 141 -10.56 -23.37 -1.87
CA LEU A 141 -9.42 -22.48 -1.63
C LEU A 141 -9.21 -21.47 -2.76
N ILE A 142 -9.52 -21.81 -4.01
CA ILE A 142 -9.48 -20.84 -5.12
C ILE A 142 -10.48 -19.71 -4.88
N GLY A 143 -11.71 -20.03 -4.48
CA GLY A 143 -12.73 -19.03 -4.15
C GLY A 143 -12.29 -18.10 -3.01
N TRP A 144 -11.79 -18.68 -1.94
CA TRP A 144 -11.24 -17.95 -0.80
C TRP A 144 -10.05 -17.05 -1.20
N SER A 145 -9.09 -17.60 -1.94
CA SER A 145 -7.91 -16.86 -2.42
C SER A 145 -8.30 -15.70 -3.31
N LEU A 146 -9.27 -15.90 -4.22
CA LEU A 146 -9.80 -14.84 -5.09
C LEU A 146 -10.46 -13.71 -4.30
N ALA A 147 -11.19 -14.05 -3.22
CA ALA A 147 -11.79 -13.04 -2.35
C ALA A 147 -10.70 -12.19 -1.65
N ILE A 148 -9.68 -12.83 -1.08
CA ILE A 148 -8.58 -12.12 -0.41
C ILE A 148 -7.82 -11.24 -1.40
N VAL A 149 -7.52 -11.75 -2.59
CA VAL A 149 -6.90 -10.96 -3.67
C VAL A 149 -7.74 -9.73 -4.01
N ALA A 150 -9.06 -9.88 -4.13
CA ALA A 150 -9.95 -8.74 -4.36
C ALA A 150 -9.85 -7.71 -3.22
N PHE A 151 -9.84 -8.13 -1.96
CA PHE A 151 -9.64 -7.25 -0.81
C PHE A 151 -8.28 -6.53 -0.85
N VAL A 152 -7.19 -7.23 -1.20
CA VAL A 152 -5.87 -6.61 -1.38
C VAL A 152 -5.93 -5.49 -2.43
N TYR A 153 -6.61 -5.69 -3.55
CA TYR A 153 -6.79 -4.64 -4.55
C TYR A 153 -7.76 -3.53 -4.11
N ILE A 154 -8.80 -3.85 -3.34
CA ILE A 154 -9.69 -2.84 -2.75
C ILE A 154 -8.86 -1.93 -1.84
N THR A 155 -8.03 -2.49 -0.95
CA THR A 155 -7.16 -1.69 -0.07
C THR A 155 -6.18 -0.82 -0.86
N ASN A 156 -5.68 -1.29 -2.01
CA ASN A 156 -4.84 -0.50 -2.91
C ASN A 156 -5.55 0.76 -3.40
N TYR A 157 -6.79 0.62 -3.88
CA TYR A 157 -7.56 1.75 -4.38
C TYR A 157 -8.09 2.65 -3.27
N LEU A 158 -8.44 2.10 -2.10
CA LEU A 158 -8.78 2.88 -0.92
C LEU A 158 -7.61 3.75 -0.47
N ASN A 159 -6.37 3.25 -0.53
CA ASN A 159 -5.18 4.02 -0.19
C ASN A 159 -5.06 5.31 -1.02
N PHE A 160 -5.52 5.28 -2.28
CA PHE A 160 -5.54 6.47 -3.13
C PHE A 160 -6.53 7.54 -2.69
N LEU A 161 -7.60 7.16 -2.00
CA LEU A 161 -8.58 8.09 -1.42
C LEU A 161 -8.12 8.61 -0.06
N LEU A 162 -7.43 7.79 0.72
CA LEU A 162 -6.89 8.15 2.03
C LEU A 162 -5.72 9.13 1.91
N ASN A 163 -4.86 8.93 0.92
CA ASN A 163 -3.74 9.82 0.68
C ASN A 163 -4.25 11.20 0.23
N ASN A 164 -3.91 12.25 0.98
CA ASN A 164 -4.43 13.63 0.95
C ASN A 164 -5.58 13.94 1.94
N ASN A 165 -5.99 13.00 2.80
CA ASN A 165 -6.97 13.27 3.85
C ASN A 165 -6.56 12.63 5.19
N ASP A 166 -5.63 13.28 5.89
CA ASP A 166 -5.11 12.81 7.18
C ASP A 166 -6.24 12.57 8.21
N LYS A 167 -7.32 13.34 8.14
CA LYS A 167 -8.51 13.15 9.01
C LYS A 167 -9.15 11.78 8.80
N LEU A 168 -9.29 11.32 7.56
CA LEU A 168 -9.84 9.98 7.28
C LEU A 168 -8.93 8.87 7.80
N LEU A 169 -7.60 9.04 7.69
CA LEU A 169 -6.65 8.09 8.26
C LEU A 169 -6.79 8.01 9.78
N TYR A 170 -6.78 9.15 10.48
CA TYR A 170 -6.90 9.19 11.94
C TYR A 170 -8.23 8.60 12.41
N THR A 171 -9.33 8.84 11.68
CA THR A 171 -10.62 8.22 11.99
C THR A 171 -10.57 6.70 11.86
N ILE A 172 -10.00 6.16 10.78
CA ILE A 172 -9.87 4.70 10.59
C ILE A 172 -8.97 4.10 11.67
N GLY A 173 -7.84 4.74 11.96
CA GLY A 173 -6.93 4.30 13.03
C GLY A 173 -7.59 4.31 14.41
N ALA A 174 -8.34 5.37 14.74
CA ALA A 174 -9.08 5.47 16.00
C ALA A 174 -10.18 4.41 16.12
N THR A 175 -10.92 4.14 15.03
CA THR A 175 -11.93 3.08 15.01
C THR A 175 -11.31 1.71 15.23
N LEU A 176 -10.19 1.40 14.57
CA LEU A 176 -9.47 0.13 14.75
C LEU A 176 -8.92 -0.02 16.18
N ALA A 177 -8.37 1.05 16.75
CA ALA A 177 -7.94 1.06 18.14
C ALA A 177 -9.12 0.84 19.10
N GLY A 178 -10.26 1.49 18.85
CA GLY A 178 -11.49 1.29 19.61
C GLY A 178 -12.01 -0.14 19.54
N ILE A 179 -12.03 -0.74 18.35
CA ILE A 179 -12.37 -2.16 18.14
C ILE A 179 -11.46 -3.06 18.99
N LYS A 180 -10.14 -2.84 18.96
CA LYS A 180 -9.20 -3.66 19.72
C LYS A 180 -9.33 -3.50 21.23
N LEU A 181 -9.65 -2.28 21.71
CA LEU A 181 -9.95 -2.04 23.11
C LEU A 181 -11.23 -2.77 23.54
N LEU A 182 -12.29 -2.74 22.72
CA LEU A 182 -13.53 -3.47 23.01
C LEU A 182 -13.30 -5.00 23.11
N GLU A 183 -12.44 -5.56 22.24
CA GLU A 183 -12.02 -6.95 22.36
C GLU A 183 -11.19 -7.23 23.60
N TYR A 184 -10.23 -6.35 23.93
CA TYR A 184 -9.38 -6.51 25.11
C TYR A 184 -10.20 -6.56 26.41
N TYR A 185 -11.23 -5.72 26.51
CA TYR A 185 -12.19 -5.75 27.62
C TYR A 185 -13.28 -6.82 27.49
N SER A 186 -13.20 -7.69 26.46
CA SER A 186 -14.16 -8.76 26.19
C SER A 186 -15.61 -8.29 26.08
N ILE A 187 -15.82 -7.04 25.65
CA ILE A 187 -17.16 -6.43 25.47
C ILE A 187 -17.77 -6.91 24.16
N PHE A 188 -16.97 -7.07 23.11
CA PHE A 188 -17.41 -7.55 21.80
C PHE A 188 -16.26 -8.22 21.05
N ASP A 189 -16.49 -9.42 20.49
CA ASP A 189 -15.51 -10.17 19.72
C ASP A 189 -15.76 -10.02 18.21
N PHE A 190 -14.96 -9.20 17.54
CA PHE A 190 -15.07 -8.99 16.10
C PHE A 190 -14.46 -10.15 15.31
N THR A 191 -13.58 -10.96 15.91
CA THR A 191 -12.97 -12.11 15.24
C THR A 191 -13.98 -13.19 14.92
N PHE A 192 -15.03 -13.36 15.73
CA PHE A 192 -16.11 -14.30 15.44
C PHE A 192 -16.81 -13.99 14.10
N TYR A 193 -17.21 -12.74 13.91
CA TYR A 193 -17.84 -12.29 12.67
C TYR A 193 -16.87 -12.29 11.49
N SER A 194 -15.61 -11.88 11.70
CA SER A 194 -14.56 -11.96 10.69
C SER A 194 -14.35 -13.40 10.22
N GLY A 195 -14.25 -14.34 11.15
CA GLY A 195 -14.06 -15.76 10.87
C GLY A 195 -15.16 -16.31 10.00
N SER A 196 -16.42 -16.11 10.39
CA SER A 196 -17.57 -16.54 9.59
C SER A 196 -17.61 -15.86 8.23
N PHE A 197 -17.29 -14.57 8.15
CA PHE A 197 -17.30 -13.80 6.91
C PHE A 197 -16.26 -14.31 5.91
N PHE A 198 -15.00 -14.43 6.30
CA PHE A 198 -13.95 -14.88 5.39
C PHE A 198 -14.04 -16.38 5.08
N TYR A 199 -14.41 -17.21 6.06
CA TYR A 199 -14.63 -18.63 5.84
C TYR A 199 -15.80 -18.90 4.88
N SER A 200 -16.79 -18.00 4.81
CA SER A 200 -17.89 -18.13 3.85
C SER A 200 -17.43 -18.18 2.39
N PHE A 201 -16.30 -17.54 2.03
CA PHE A 201 -15.72 -17.60 0.69
C PHE A 201 -15.07 -18.95 0.39
N TYR A 202 -14.61 -19.66 1.42
CA TYR A 202 -14.14 -21.04 1.29
C TYR A 202 -15.34 -21.98 1.18
N ALA A 203 -16.31 -21.87 2.10
CA ALA A 203 -17.51 -22.71 2.12
C ALA A 203 -18.33 -22.60 0.82
N ASN A 204 -18.47 -21.39 0.28
CA ASN A 204 -19.16 -21.10 -0.99
C ASN A 204 -18.30 -20.21 -1.89
N PRO A 205 -17.49 -20.80 -2.80
CA PRO A 205 -16.58 -20.06 -3.68
C PRO A 205 -17.23 -18.98 -4.55
N ILE A 206 -18.52 -19.14 -4.85
CA ILE A 206 -19.31 -18.17 -5.63
C ILE A 206 -19.38 -16.81 -4.92
N TYR A 207 -19.35 -16.77 -3.59
CA TYR A 207 -19.37 -15.52 -2.82
C TYR A 207 -18.15 -14.64 -3.09
N SER A 208 -17.05 -15.21 -3.59
CA SER A 208 -15.88 -14.44 -3.99
C SER A 208 -16.19 -13.41 -5.09
N ILE A 209 -17.26 -13.59 -5.87
CA ILE A 209 -17.71 -12.60 -6.87
C ILE A 209 -18.06 -11.26 -6.22
N LEU A 210 -18.59 -11.26 -4.99
CA LEU A 210 -19.01 -10.04 -4.29
C LEU A 210 -17.88 -9.02 -4.11
N PRO A 211 -16.72 -9.36 -3.49
CA PRO A 211 -15.61 -8.42 -3.38
C PRO A 211 -15.03 -8.02 -4.75
N TRP A 212 -15.11 -8.87 -5.78
CA TRP A 212 -14.71 -8.48 -7.15
C TRP A 212 -15.64 -7.43 -7.77
N LEU A 213 -16.96 -7.54 -7.56
CA LEU A 213 -17.91 -6.50 -7.99
C LEU A 213 -17.63 -5.17 -7.27
N PHE A 214 -17.38 -5.24 -5.96
CA PHE A 214 -17.00 -4.05 -5.20
C PHE A 214 -15.67 -3.45 -5.67
N LEU A 215 -14.69 -4.30 -6.02
CA LEU A 215 -13.41 -3.87 -6.59
C LEU A 215 -13.59 -3.09 -7.90
N VAL A 216 -14.47 -3.56 -8.78
CA VAL A 216 -14.79 -2.86 -10.03
C VAL A 216 -15.43 -1.50 -9.74
N TRP A 217 -16.40 -1.46 -8.82
CA TRP A 217 -17.04 -0.23 -8.40
C TRP A 217 -16.05 0.79 -7.82
N ILE A 218 -15.20 0.38 -6.86
CA ILE A 218 -14.22 1.29 -6.22
C ILE A 218 -13.19 1.78 -7.23
N TYR A 219 -12.79 0.96 -8.20
CA TYR A 219 -11.90 1.39 -9.29
C TYR A 219 -12.52 2.55 -10.08
N PHE A 220 -13.78 2.45 -10.49
CA PHE A 220 -14.45 3.52 -11.23
C PHE A 220 -14.67 4.77 -10.37
N TYR A 221 -14.98 4.60 -9.08
CA TYR A 221 -15.10 5.70 -8.14
C TYR A 221 -13.79 6.48 -8.00
N VAL A 222 -12.68 5.76 -7.76
CA VAL A 222 -11.33 6.36 -7.66
C VAL A 222 -10.91 6.98 -8.99
N PHE A 223 -11.19 6.34 -10.12
CA PHE A 223 -10.92 6.90 -11.44
C PHE A 223 -11.62 8.25 -11.64
N LYS A 224 -12.90 8.35 -11.27
CA LYS A 224 -13.66 9.61 -11.34
C LYS A 224 -13.09 10.66 -10.39
N PHE A 225 -12.76 10.28 -9.15
CA PHE A 225 -12.14 11.16 -8.16
C PHE A 225 -10.82 11.77 -8.68
N PHE A 226 -9.91 10.94 -9.18
CA PHE A 226 -8.63 11.41 -9.72
C PHE A 226 -8.79 12.23 -10.99
N LYS A 227 -9.63 11.80 -11.93
CA LYS A 227 -9.87 12.54 -13.18
C LYS A 227 -10.39 13.96 -12.91
N ASN A 228 -11.26 14.11 -11.92
CA ASN A 228 -11.83 15.39 -11.54
C ASN A 228 -10.87 16.23 -10.69
N GLY A 229 -9.98 15.62 -9.90
CA GLY A 229 -9.00 16.34 -9.06
C GLY A 229 -7.68 16.71 -9.76
N LEU A 230 -7.42 16.22 -10.97
CA LEU A 230 -6.14 16.41 -11.67
C LEU A 230 -6.11 17.77 -12.41
N TYR A 231 -5.67 18.82 -11.72
CA TYR A 231 -5.44 20.16 -12.28
C TYR A 231 -3.98 20.60 -12.10
N ILE A 232 -3.51 21.54 -12.94
CA ILE A 232 -2.12 22.02 -12.87
C ILE A 232 -1.92 22.87 -11.59
N ASP A 233 -2.86 23.76 -11.29
CA ASP A 233 -2.72 24.77 -10.22
C ASP A 233 -3.20 24.28 -8.85
N THR A 234 -4.20 23.38 -8.85
CA THR A 234 -4.84 22.82 -7.63
C THR A 234 -4.59 21.33 -7.45
N GLY A 235 -4.00 20.64 -8.43
CA GLY A 235 -3.96 19.19 -8.43
C GLY A 235 -3.29 18.61 -7.20
N LEU A 236 -4.04 17.72 -6.52
CA LEU A 236 -3.65 16.84 -5.40
C LEU A 236 -2.36 17.32 -4.74
N LYS A 237 -2.41 18.53 -4.18
CA LYS A 237 -1.24 19.24 -3.67
C LYS A 237 -0.63 18.38 -2.59
N LYS A 238 0.65 18.01 -2.74
CA LYS A 238 1.51 17.76 -1.59
C LYS A 238 1.38 19.02 -0.73
N LYS A 239 1.02 18.90 0.55
CA LYS A 239 1.12 20.02 1.50
C LYS A 239 2.48 20.66 1.22
N ALA A 240 2.46 21.92 0.78
CA ALA A 240 3.70 22.66 0.77
C ALA A 240 4.10 22.68 2.25
N ASP A 241 5.20 22.02 2.59
CA ASP A 241 5.85 22.34 3.85
C ASP A 241 6.08 23.84 3.76
N GLU A 242 5.39 24.63 4.60
CA GLU A 242 5.74 26.03 4.78
C GLU A 242 7.25 26.03 4.96
N ALA A 243 7.94 26.79 4.11
CA ALA A 243 9.37 26.95 4.21
C ALA A 243 9.64 27.41 5.65
N LYS A 244 10.07 26.48 6.51
CA LYS A 244 10.49 26.81 7.86
C LYS A 244 11.67 27.73 7.64
N ILE A 245 11.47 29.01 7.94
CA ILE A 245 12.58 29.95 8.02
C ILE A 245 13.49 29.36 9.08
N ASP A 246 14.61 28.79 8.63
CA ASP A 246 15.58 28.20 9.54
C ASP A 246 16.11 29.32 10.43
N ASP A 247 15.81 29.21 11.71
CA ASP A 247 16.33 30.15 12.69
C ASP A 247 17.80 29.81 12.98
N PHE A 248 18.69 30.62 12.39
CA PHE A 248 20.12 30.55 12.61
C PHE A 248 20.59 31.51 13.71
N SER A 249 19.72 31.91 14.65
CA SER A 249 20.05 32.81 15.78
C SER A 249 21.29 32.40 16.57
N TRP A 250 21.64 31.11 16.62
CA TRP A 250 22.89 30.63 17.23
C TRP A 250 24.17 31.20 16.58
N LEU A 251 24.11 31.67 15.33
CA LEU A 251 25.23 32.33 14.64
C LEU A 251 25.46 33.77 15.12
N ASP A 252 24.53 34.39 15.86
CA ASP A 252 24.67 35.77 16.31
C ASP A 252 25.84 35.99 17.28
N ARG A 253 26.36 34.90 17.87
CA ARG A 253 27.62 34.91 18.64
C ARG A 253 28.84 35.38 17.84
N PHE A 254 28.78 35.36 16.50
CA PHE A 254 29.88 35.80 15.63
C PHE A 254 29.77 37.28 15.20
N GLY A 255 28.85 38.05 15.79
CA GLY A 255 28.73 39.49 15.53
C GLY A 255 28.44 39.79 14.05
N LYS A 256 29.12 40.77 13.46
CA LYS A 256 28.88 41.19 12.05
C LYS A 256 29.09 40.08 11.02
N THR A 257 29.92 39.08 11.33
CA THR A 257 30.17 37.93 10.45
C THR A 257 28.98 36.97 10.41
N SER A 258 28.07 37.02 11.40
CA SER A 258 26.89 36.16 11.45
C SER A 258 26.00 36.32 10.22
N ILE A 259 25.89 37.53 9.66
CA ILE A 259 25.05 37.83 8.50
C ILE A 259 25.50 37.04 7.27
N PHE A 260 26.81 36.98 7.02
CA PHE A 260 27.38 36.24 5.90
C PHE A 260 27.23 34.72 6.11
N LEU A 261 27.52 34.23 7.32
CA LEU A 261 27.38 32.81 7.67
C LEU A 261 25.92 32.33 7.54
N LYS A 262 24.94 33.14 7.96
CA LYS A 262 23.51 32.83 7.81
C LYS A 262 23.13 32.76 6.32
N ASN A 263 23.65 33.67 5.49
CA ASN A 263 23.40 33.65 4.05
C ASN A 263 24.05 32.45 3.35
N ASP A 264 25.29 32.11 3.68
CA ASP A 264 25.98 30.95 3.11
C ASP A 264 25.26 29.65 3.46
N LEU A 265 24.82 29.49 4.72
CA LEU A 265 24.03 28.33 5.13
C LEU A 265 22.69 28.24 4.40
N ARG A 266 22.00 29.37 4.21
CA ARG A 266 20.76 29.41 3.40
C ARG A 266 21.01 29.00 1.96
N LEU A 267 22.11 29.46 1.35
CA LEU A 267 22.48 29.10 -0.03
C LEU A 267 22.83 27.61 -0.16
N ILE A 268 23.55 27.04 0.81
CA ILE A 268 23.88 25.61 0.83
C ILE A 268 22.62 24.76 1.04
N LYS A 269 21.79 25.14 2.00
CA LYS A 269 20.59 24.39 2.38
C LYS A 269 19.42 24.61 1.42
N ARG A 270 19.48 25.67 0.60
CA ARG A 270 18.38 26.17 -0.25
C ARG A 270 17.09 26.41 0.55
N SER A 271 17.25 26.96 1.77
CA SER A 271 16.19 27.32 2.71
C SER A 271 15.85 28.81 2.62
#